data_AF-R4WDA0-F1
#
_entry.id   AF-R4WDA0-F1
#
_cell.length_a   1.000
_cell.length_b   1.000
_cell.length_c   1.000
_cell.angle_alpha   90.00
_cell.angle_beta   90.00
_cell.angle_gamma   90.00
#
_symmetry.space_group_name_H-M   'P 1'
#
loop_
_entity.id
_entity.type
_entity.pdbx_description
1 polymer ?
#
loop_
_entity_poly.entity_id
_entity_poly.type
_entity_poly.pdbx_seq_one_letter_code
_entity_poly.pdbx_strand_id
1 'polypeptide(L)'
;MPKGKKKGKSMGGGKGRGEVVGTSDEDSINDNVSVISLNSDGTYLEEGCEEPDEQAQSDVFEEKLMEAIDGLTQKSAQGRTSCLESVGASLTMKYIPEFVINRKMTLTDGIERCLKKGRGVEQAAAAQLATLLCVQLGAGDYTDEVFREISPLLTLILLDHSMSVVARSKCCWALGLLSFLANTGDVDVTMATLESIFSGSYRKGDGTLPTVPPELAPLHFAALSAWSLLLTVTDLSSLSSIPSVSQLSGLLDSVHLDVRMAAGEGIALLLEQARQVSDDWLWEVDDLLLEKLRQLATDSHKYRAKKDRKTQRSSFRDILRFVENDEPPNIQVRFGQEALSLDSWSRKKQYDAFCQVLGSGLNLHLRENDLLRDILELGEKISPVNIASVKQTKLARHLMNAANFKARSISRAKNRDKRSAVLII
;
A
#
# COMPACT_ATOMS: atom_id res chain seq x y z
N MET A 1 61.82 -11.01 7.21
CA MET A 1 63.16 -10.59 6.72
C MET A 1 63.51 -11.41 5.48
N PRO A 2 64.26 -10.87 4.50
CA PRO A 2 63.71 -10.24 3.28
C PRO A 2 64.35 -10.87 2.01
N LYS A 3 64.12 -10.48 0.74
CA LYS A 3 64.27 -9.17 0.09
C LYS A 3 63.75 -9.25 -1.35
N GLY A 4 63.05 -8.20 -1.81
CA GLY A 4 62.93 -7.82 -3.22
C GLY A 4 62.82 -6.31 -3.31
N LYS A 5 63.88 -5.64 -3.79
CA LYS A 5 63.97 -4.18 -3.94
C LYS A 5 64.71 -3.85 -5.24
N LYS A 6 64.08 -3.06 -6.12
CA LYS A 6 64.62 -1.91 -6.92
C LYS A 6 63.47 -1.44 -7.85
N LYS A 7 62.77 -0.34 -7.56
CA LYS A 7 63.06 1.11 -7.77
C LYS A 7 63.34 1.52 -9.22
N GLY A 8 62.39 2.25 -9.80
CA GLY A 8 62.57 3.39 -10.70
C GLY A 8 61.66 4.53 -10.21
N LYS A 9 62.16 5.76 -10.17
CA LYS A 9 61.64 6.91 -9.41
C LYS A 9 61.65 8.16 -10.32
N SER A 10 60.58 8.95 -10.31
CA SER A 10 60.55 10.42 -10.52
C SER A 10 59.15 10.91 -10.09
N MET A 11 58.93 11.53 -8.91
CA MET A 11 59.12 12.95 -8.54
C MET A 11 58.45 13.91 -9.54
N GLY A 12 57.57 14.85 -9.18
CA GLY A 12 57.00 15.38 -7.92
C GLY A 12 55.87 16.37 -8.32
N GLY A 13 55.10 17.08 -7.50
CA GLY A 13 54.92 17.23 -6.06
C GLY A 13 53.62 18.05 -5.88
N GLY A 14 52.91 17.92 -4.76
CA GLY A 14 52.74 19.09 -3.90
C GLY A 14 51.33 19.12 -3.29
N LYS A 15 51.29 19.37 -1.98
CA LYS A 15 50.15 19.30 -1.05
C LYS A 15 49.05 20.32 -1.33
N GLY A 16 47.81 19.92 -1.01
CA GLY A 16 46.71 20.82 -0.67
C GLY A 16 45.66 20.07 0.15
N ARG A 17 45.72 20.21 1.47
CA ARG A 17 44.78 19.66 2.45
C ARG A 17 43.63 20.68 2.54
N GLY A 18 42.41 20.29 2.20
CA GLY A 18 41.21 21.13 2.25
C GLY A 18 40.00 20.30 2.64
N GLU A 19 39.19 20.84 3.53
CA GLU A 19 38.18 20.19 4.36
C GLU A 19 37.09 19.43 3.61
N VAL A 20 36.71 18.29 4.19
CA VAL A 20 35.52 17.52 3.83
C VAL A 20 34.30 18.30 4.30
N VAL A 21 33.82 19.22 3.47
CA VAL A 21 32.49 19.84 3.66
C VAL A 21 31.46 18.89 3.05
N GLY A 22 30.80 18.14 3.92
CA GLY A 22 29.64 17.32 3.56
C GLY A 22 28.54 18.21 3.00
N THR A 23 28.32 18.12 1.69
CA THR A 23 27.16 18.74 1.04
C THR A 23 26.09 17.66 0.89
N SER A 24 25.07 17.77 1.74
CA SER A 24 23.84 17.00 1.70
C SER A 24 22.98 17.55 0.56
N ASP A 25 22.97 16.88 -0.59
CA ASP A 25 22.06 17.13 -1.71
C ASP A 25 21.81 15.86 -2.55
N GLU A 26 21.78 14.69 -1.91
CA GLU A 26 21.30 13.44 -2.51
C GLU A 26 20.33 12.75 -1.54
N ASP A 27 19.06 13.14 -1.54
CA ASP A 27 17.97 12.31 -0.97
C ASP A 27 16.57 12.80 -1.42
N SER A 28 16.46 13.21 -2.70
CA SER A 28 15.18 13.56 -3.33
C SER A 28 15.06 12.83 -4.67
N ILE A 29 14.64 11.58 -4.60
CA ILE A 29 13.60 10.93 -5.40
C ILE A 29 13.41 9.53 -4.80
N ASN A 30 12.17 9.15 -4.63
CA ASN A 30 11.77 7.87 -4.07
C ASN A 30 12.04 6.76 -5.10
N ASP A 31 13.21 6.12 -5.05
CA ASP A 31 13.55 4.96 -5.91
C ASP A 31 12.72 3.68 -5.60
N ASN A 32 11.75 3.74 -4.69
CA ASN A 32 10.90 2.59 -4.34
C ASN A 32 9.46 2.68 -4.88
N VAL A 33 9.06 3.73 -5.60
CA VAL A 33 7.70 3.85 -6.19
C VAL A 33 7.63 3.36 -7.64
N SER A 34 8.76 3.00 -8.24
CA SER A 34 8.79 2.44 -9.60
C SER A 34 9.86 1.37 -9.75
N VAL A 35 9.70 0.26 -9.04
CA VAL A 35 10.31 -1.02 -9.44
C VAL A 35 9.18 -2.00 -9.66
N ILE A 36 8.54 -1.89 -10.83
CA ILE A 36 7.96 -2.95 -11.67
C ILE A 36 7.29 -2.20 -12.85
N SER A 37 8.04 -2.02 -13.93
CA SER A 37 7.51 -1.84 -15.29
C SER A 37 8.66 -1.99 -16.28
N LEU A 38 9.20 -3.21 -16.38
CA LEU A 38 9.90 -3.63 -17.59
C LEU A 38 8.84 -4.20 -18.53
N ASN A 39 7.98 -3.35 -19.07
CA ASN A 39 7.46 -3.62 -20.40
C ASN A 39 8.51 -3.07 -21.36
N SER A 40 9.23 -3.99 -21.98
CA SER A 40 10.06 -3.72 -23.13
C SER A 40 9.18 -3.01 -24.17
N ASP A 41 9.46 -1.73 -24.42
CA ASP A 41 8.94 -1.01 -25.58
C ASP A 41 9.68 -1.60 -26.79
N GLY A 42 9.19 -2.75 -27.25
CA GLY A 42 9.70 -3.45 -28.42
C GLY A 42 9.49 -2.56 -29.62
N THR A 43 10.58 -2.07 -30.20
CA THR A 43 10.61 -1.63 -31.59
C THR A 43 9.97 -2.73 -32.44
N TYR A 44 8.77 -2.47 -32.95
CA TYR A 44 8.12 -3.29 -33.96
C TYR A 44 9.03 -3.34 -35.20
N LEU A 45 9.86 -4.38 -35.26
CA LEU A 45 10.36 -4.91 -36.52
C LEU A 45 9.32 -5.93 -36.96
N GLU A 46 8.67 -5.59 -38.05
CA GLU A 46 7.68 -6.39 -38.76
C GLU A 46 8.38 -7.62 -39.37
N GLU A 47 8.50 -8.70 -38.59
CA GLU A 47 8.74 -10.05 -39.08
C GLU A 47 7.70 -10.98 -38.47
N GLY A 48 6.88 -11.57 -39.34
CA GLY A 48 5.66 -12.30 -39.00
C GLY A 48 5.87 -13.50 -38.09
N CYS A 49 5.65 -13.29 -36.79
CA CYS A 49 5.24 -14.35 -35.87
C CYS A 49 3.71 -14.38 -35.85
N GLU A 50 3.13 -15.53 -36.14
CA GLU A 50 1.71 -15.81 -35.95
C GLU A 50 1.31 -15.37 -34.53
N GLU A 51 0.37 -14.42 -34.42
CA GLU A 51 -0.21 -14.07 -33.13
C GLU A 51 -0.88 -15.34 -32.58
N PRO A 52 -0.49 -15.81 -31.39
CA PRO A 52 -1.10 -17.00 -30.82
C PRO A 52 -2.60 -16.73 -30.61
N ASP A 53 -3.44 -17.67 -31.04
CA ASP A 53 -4.90 -17.58 -30.98
C ASP A 53 -5.38 -17.16 -29.58
N GLU A 54 -5.82 -15.91 -29.46
CA GLU A 54 -6.22 -15.29 -28.18
C GLU A 54 -7.36 -16.08 -27.52
N GLN A 55 -8.23 -16.69 -28.34
CA GLN A 55 -9.33 -17.52 -27.85
C GLN A 55 -8.80 -18.79 -27.18
N ALA A 56 -7.87 -19.50 -27.82
CA ALA A 56 -7.26 -20.70 -27.25
C ALA A 56 -6.52 -20.43 -25.94
N GLN A 57 -5.87 -19.26 -25.81
CA GLN A 57 -5.26 -18.85 -24.54
C GLN A 57 -6.28 -18.55 -23.44
N SER A 58 -7.42 -17.96 -23.81
CA SER A 58 -8.52 -17.71 -22.87
C SER A 58 -9.11 -19.02 -22.36
N ASP A 59 -9.38 -19.97 -23.25
CA ASP A 59 -9.97 -21.26 -22.90
C ASP A 59 -9.04 -22.06 -21.96
N VAL A 60 -7.73 -22.10 -22.26
CA VAL A 60 -6.73 -22.75 -21.39
C VAL A 60 -6.62 -22.09 -20.02
N PHE A 61 -6.78 -20.77 -19.96
CA PHE A 61 -6.80 -20.05 -18.69
C PHE A 61 -8.04 -20.43 -17.85
N GLU A 62 -9.22 -20.44 -18.47
CA GLU A 62 -10.46 -20.80 -17.79
C GLU A 62 -10.46 -22.26 -17.33
N GLU A 63 -9.95 -23.18 -18.14
CA GLU A 63 -9.81 -24.60 -17.77
C GLU A 63 -8.96 -24.75 -16.50
N LYS A 64 -7.77 -24.14 -16.48
CA LYS A 64 -6.89 -24.16 -15.30
C LYS A 64 -7.51 -23.51 -14.07
N LEU A 65 -8.27 -22.43 -14.27
CA LEU A 65 -8.98 -21.78 -13.17
C LEU A 65 -10.08 -22.70 -12.62
N MET A 66 -10.83 -23.38 -13.47
CA MET A 66 -11.84 -24.35 -13.05
C MET A 66 -11.21 -25.52 -12.28
N GLU A 67 -10.10 -26.09 -12.77
CA GLU A 67 -9.36 -27.13 -12.06
C GLU A 67 -8.92 -26.68 -10.65
N ALA A 68 -8.45 -25.44 -10.52
CA ALA A 68 -8.07 -24.86 -9.24
C ALA A 68 -9.28 -24.67 -8.31
N ILE A 69 -10.44 -24.26 -8.84
CA ILE A 69 -11.70 -24.11 -8.08
C ILE A 69 -12.19 -25.47 -7.58
N ASP A 70 -12.18 -26.51 -8.42
CA ASP A 70 -12.55 -27.87 -8.01
C ASP A 70 -11.61 -28.40 -6.93
N GLY A 71 -10.34 -28.02 -7.03
CA GLY A 71 -9.28 -28.33 -6.08
C GLY A 71 -9.45 -27.73 -4.67
N LEU A 72 -10.34 -26.75 -4.48
CA LEU A 72 -10.64 -26.18 -3.15
C LEU A 72 -11.20 -27.22 -2.16
N THR A 73 -11.69 -28.35 -2.66
CA THR A 73 -12.25 -29.42 -1.84
C THR A 73 -11.32 -30.62 -1.65
N GLN A 74 -10.05 -30.49 -2.07
CA GLN A 74 -9.05 -31.56 -1.93
C GLN A 74 -8.92 -32.06 -0.48
N LYS A 75 -8.60 -33.35 -0.34
CA LYS A 75 -8.40 -33.99 0.98
C LYS A 75 -7.17 -33.41 1.70
N SER A 76 -6.10 -33.09 0.96
CA SER A 76 -4.87 -32.57 1.56
C SER A 76 -4.97 -31.05 1.83
N ALA A 77 -4.50 -30.62 3.00
CA ALA A 77 -4.50 -29.20 3.37
C ALA A 77 -3.56 -28.36 2.50
N GLN A 78 -2.39 -28.92 2.17
CA GLN A 78 -1.43 -28.27 1.27
C GLN A 78 -2.02 -28.08 -0.13
N GLY A 79 -2.69 -29.11 -0.65
CA GLY A 79 -3.34 -29.06 -1.96
C GLY A 79 -4.43 -28.00 -2.02
N ARG A 80 -5.31 -27.94 -1.01
CA ARG A 80 -6.31 -26.85 -0.88
C ARG A 80 -5.64 -25.48 -0.83
N THR A 81 -4.56 -25.33 -0.06
CA THR A 81 -3.83 -24.06 0.05
C THR A 81 -3.28 -23.62 -1.31
N SER A 82 -2.63 -24.51 -2.05
CA SER A 82 -2.12 -24.18 -3.40
C SER A 82 -3.24 -23.86 -4.40
N CYS A 83 -4.39 -24.53 -4.29
CA CYS A 83 -5.56 -24.21 -5.10
C CYS A 83 -6.13 -22.82 -4.75
N LEU A 84 -6.28 -22.48 -3.47
CA LEU A 84 -6.70 -21.14 -3.02
C LEU A 84 -5.79 -20.05 -3.58
N GLU A 85 -4.47 -20.25 -3.48
CA GLU A 85 -3.47 -19.32 -4.00
C GLU A 85 -3.52 -19.22 -5.53
N SER A 86 -3.72 -20.33 -6.25
CA SER A 86 -3.84 -20.33 -7.72
C SER A 86 -5.10 -19.62 -8.21
N VAL A 87 -6.24 -19.82 -7.53
CA VAL A 87 -7.46 -19.07 -7.83
C VAL A 87 -7.20 -17.58 -7.57
N GLY A 88 -6.62 -17.22 -6.42
CA GLY A 88 -6.31 -15.84 -6.09
C GLY A 88 -5.35 -15.18 -7.08
N ALA A 89 -4.31 -15.88 -7.52
CA ALA A 89 -3.38 -15.40 -8.54
C ALA A 89 -4.11 -15.14 -9.87
N SER A 90 -5.02 -16.02 -10.27
CA SER A 90 -5.82 -15.87 -11.49
C SER A 90 -6.74 -14.64 -11.41
N LEU A 91 -7.42 -14.44 -10.28
CA LEU A 91 -8.26 -13.26 -10.01
C LEU A 91 -7.47 -11.96 -9.84
N THR A 92 -6.16 -12.05 -9.64
CA THR A 92 -5.26 -10.89 -9.64
C THR A 92 -4.78 -10.56 -11.05
N MET A 93 -4.56 -11.59 -11.87
CA MET A 93 -4.04 -11.45 -13.22
C MET A 93 -5.09 -11.07 -14.27
N LYS A 94 -6.37 -11.35 -14.01
CA LYS A 94 -7.47 -11.01 -14.92
C LYS A 94 -8.68 -10.48 -14.15
N TYR A 95 -9.36 -9.49 -14.71
CA TYR A 95 -10.70 -9.07 -14.28
C TYR A 95 -11.76 -9.82 -15.10
N ILE A 96 -12.51 -10.71 -14.45
CA ILE A 96 -13.44 -11.68 -15.09
C ILE A 96 -14.75 -11.80 -14.29
N PRO A 97 -15.50 -10.70 -14.12
CA PRO A 97 -16.65 -10.65 -13.22
C PRO A 97 -17.74 -11.67 -13.57
N GLU A 98 -18.07 -11.86 -14.84
CA GLU A 98 -19.14 -12.79 -15.26
C GLU A 98 -18.82 -14.25 -14.92
N PHE A 99 -17.57 -14.69 -15.15
CA PHE A 99 -17.11 -16.03 -14.79
C PHE A 99 -17.24 -16.27 -13.28
N VAL A 100 -16.86 -15.26 -12.49
CA VAL A 100 -16.85 -15.30 -11.02
C VAL A 100 -18.27 -15.27 -10.46
N ILE A 101 -19.16 -14.40 -10.97
CA ILE A 101 -20.57 -14.31 -10.56
C ILE A 101 -21.24 -15.68 -10.72
N ASN A 102 -21.06 -16.34 -11.86
CA ASN A 102 -21.62 -17.67 -12.14
C ASN A 102 -21.12 -18.78 -11.20
N ARG A 103 -20.03 -18.54 -10.46
CA ARG A 103 -19.39 -19.51 -9.55
C ARG A 103 -19.28 -18.99 -8.11
N LYS A 104 -19.94 -17.87 -7.79
CA LYS A 104 -19.87 -17.20 -6.48
C LYS A 104 -20.13 -18.18 -5.34
N MET A 105 -21.18 -18.99 -5.45
CA MET A 105 -21.56 -19.95 -4.41
C MET A 105 -20.46 -20.98 -4.17
N THR A 106 -19.94 -21.62 -5.23
CA THR A 106 -18.85 -22.61 -5.12
C THR A 106 -17.57 -22.02 -4.52
N LEU A 107 -17.20 -20.81 -4.95
CA LEU A 107 -16.03 -20.11 -4.41
C LEU A 107 -16.21 -19.78 -2.93
N THR A 108 -17.38 -19.24 -2.56
CA THR A 108 -17.72 -18.86 -1.18
C THR A 108 -17.73 -20.10 -0.27
N ASP A 109 -18.37 -21.19 -0.69
CA ASP A 109 -18.38 -22.47 0.04
C ASP A 109 -16.97 -23.04 0.24
N GLY A 110 -16.12 -22.94 -0.78
CA GLY A 110 -14.72 -23.38 -0.73
C GLY A 110 -13.90 -22.58 0.29
N ILE A 111 -14.03 -21.25 0.25
CA ILE A 111 -13.41 -20.33 1.20
C ILE A 111 -13.92 -20.61 2.61
N GLU A 112 -15.24 -20.68 2.80
CA GLU A 112 -15.88 -20.91 4.09
C GLU A 112 -15.38 -22.20 4.76
N ARG A 113 -15.30 -23.28 3.98
CA ARG A 113 -14.78 -24.57 4.45
C ARG A 113 -13.32 -24.48 4.89
N CYS A 114 -12.47 -23.81 4.11
CA CYS A 114 -11.06 -23.64 4.42
C CYS A 114 -10.84 -22.73 5.65
N LEU A 115 -11.69 -21.72 5.85
CA LEU A 115 -11.68 -20.90 7.07
C LEU A 115 -12.09 -21.73 8.30
N LYS A 116 -13.19 -22.49 8.21
CA LYS A 116 -13.71 -23.31 9.32
C LYS A 116 -12.76 -24.44 9.72
N LYS A 117 -12.25 -25.21 8.74
CA LYS A 117 -11.52 -26.46 8.98
C LYS A 117 -10.01 -26.34 8.80
N GLY A 118 -9.55 -25.38 8.01
CA GLY A 118 -8.14 -25.18 7.73
C GLY A 118 -7.39 -24.60 8.93
N ARG A 119 -6.06 -24.49 8.80
CA ARG A 119 -5.18 -23.89 9.81
C ARG A 119 -4.09 -23.07 9.14
N GLY A 120 -3.63 -22.04 9.83
CA GLY A 120 -2.44 -21.29 9.47
C GLY A 120 -2.49 -20.70 8.07
N VAL A 121 -1.59 -21.15 7.19
CA VAL A 121 -1.48 -20.65 5.82
C VAL A 121 -2.72 -20.92 4.97
N GLU A 122 -3.45 -22.01 5.23
CA GLU A 122 -4.69 -22.34 4.52
C GLU A 122 -5.77 -21.28 4.79
N GLN A 123 -5.95 -20.90 6.06
CA GLN A 123 -6.91 -19.86 6.45
C GLN A 123 -6.48 -18.48 5.95
N ALA A 124 -5.17 -18.20 5.98
CA ALA A 124 -4.62 -16.98 5.42
C ALA A 124 -4.89 -16.86 3.90
N ALA A 125 -4.70 -17.95 3.14
CA ALA A 125 -5.01 -18.01 1.72
C ALA A 125 -6.52 -17.89 1.45
N ALA A 126 -7.36 -18.52 2.26
CA ALA A 126 -8.82 -18.41 2.15
C ALA A 126 -9.32 -16.98 2.43
N ALA A 127 -8.81 -16.34 3.48
CA ALA A 127 -9.13 -14.95 3.80
C ALA A 127 -8.70 -13.99 2.66
N GLN A 128 -7.52 -14.21 2.08
CA GLN A 128 -7.06 -13.45 0.91
C GLN A 128 -7.99 -13.67 -0.30
N LEU A 129 -8.37 -14.91 -0.58
CA LEU A 129 -9.25 -15.22 -1.71
C LEU A 129 -10.64 -14.58 -1.54
N ALA A 130 -11.16 -14.50 -0.31
CA ALA A 130 -12.42 -13.79 -0.03
C ALA A 130 -12.38 -12.32 -0.47
N THR A 131 -11.26 -11.63 -0.20
CA THR A 131 -11.09 -10.24 -0.65
C THR A 131 -11.03 -10.11 -2.17
N LEU A 132 -10.28 -10.99 -2.83
CA LEU A 132 -10.17 -11.00 -4.29
C LEU A 132 -11.50 -11.33 -4.97
N LEU A 133 -12.28 -12.24 -4.38
CA LEU A 133 -13.62 -12.56 -4.83
C LEU A 133 -14.51 -11.30 -4.83
N CYS A 134 -14.54 -10.53 -3.74
CA CYS A 134 -15.35 -9.31 -3.67
C CYS A 134 -14.83 -8.20 -4.59
N VAL A 135 -13.52 -8.10 -4.79
CA VAL A 135 -12.94 -7.18 -5.78
C VAL A 135 -13.40 -7.52 -7.20
N GLN A 136 -13.60 -8.80 -7.52
CA GLN A 136 -14.13 -9.24 -8.82
C GLN A 136 -15.63 -9.00 -8.95
N LEU A 137 -16.40 -9.28 -7.88
CA LEU A 137 -17.85 -9.14 -7.88
C LEU A 137 -18.32 -7.68 -7.97
N GLY A 138 -17.54 -6.74 -7.45
CA GLY A 138 -17.92 -5.33 -7.41
C GLY A 138 -18.82 -4.97 -6.24
N ALA A 139 -19.29 -3.72 -6.20
CA ALA A 139 -20.19 -3.24 -5.16
C ALA A 139 -21.61 -3.79 -5.38
N GLY A 140 -22.31 -4.12 -4.29
CA GLY A 140 -23.70 -4.57 -4.29
C GLY A 140 -23.93 -5.94 -3.67
N ASP A 141 -25.13 -6.48 -3.89
CA ASP A 141 -25.70 -7.62 -3.15
C ASP A 141 -24.78 -8.85 -3.10
N TYR A 142 -24.06 -9.16 -4.18
CA TYR A 142 -23.17 -10.32 -4.21
C TYR A 142 -21.99 -10.19 -3.23
N THR A 143 -21.40 -9.01 -3.12
CA THR A 143 -20.33 -8.75 -2.15
C THR A 143 -20.89 -8.73 -0.73
N ASP A 144 -22.08 -8.16 -0.53
CA ASP A 144 -22.75 -8.12 0.77
C ASP A 144 -23.10 -9.52 1.30
N GLU A 145 -23.54 -10.42 0.42
CA GLU A 145 -23.80 -11.82 0.75
C GLU A 145 -22.51 -12.55 1.15
N VAL A 146 -21.44 -12.41 0.36
CA VAL A 146 -20.13 -13.01 0.69
C VAL A 146 -19.62 -12.48 2.03
N PHE A 147 -19.72 -11.17 2.27
CA PHE A 147 -19.33 -10.59 3.55
C PHE A 147 -20.13 -11.18 4.71
N ARG A 148 -21.45 -11.28 4.58
CA ARG A 148 -22.33 -11.83 5.64
C ARG A 148 -21.99 -13.26 6.02
N GLU A 149 -21.60 -14.08 5.06
CA GLU A 149 -21.21 -15.48 5.29
C GLU A 149 -19.80 -15.61 5.88
N ILE A 150 -18.86 -14.79 5.40
CA ILE A 150 -17.43 -14.93 5.71
C ILE A 150 -17.00 -14.14 6.96
N SER A 151 -17.58 -12.96 7.20
CA SER A 151 -17.16 -12.07 8.29
C SER A 151 -17.25 -12.68 9.70
N PRO A 152 -18.25 -13.52 10.05
CA PRO A 152 -18.29 -14.15 11.37
C PRO A 152 -17.13 -15.13 11.57
N LEU A 153 -16.69 -15.81 10.50
CA LEU A 153 -15.58 -16.76 10.54
C LEU A 153 -14.23 -16.05 10.67
N LEU A 154 -14.05 -14.93 9.94
CA LEU A 154 -12.86 -14.10 10.08
C LEU A 154 -12.74 -13.57 11.51
N THR A 155 -13.85 -13.07 12.07
CA THR A 155 -13.93 -12.57 13.45
C THR A 155 -13.60 -13.67 14.46
N LEU A 156 -14.15 -14.87 14.29
CA LEU A 156 -13.83 -16.02 15.15
C LEU A 156 -12.33 -16.35 15.12
N ILE A 157 -11.72 -16.41 13.93
CA ILE A 157 -10.30 -16.76 13.77
C ILE A 157 -9.41 -15.67 14.37
N LEU A 158 -9.68 -14.39 14.09
CA LEU A 158 -8.81 -13.30 14.51
C LEU A 158 -8.83 -13.07 16.03
N LEU A 159 -9.95 -13.35 16.69
CA LEU A 159 -10.10 -13.24 18.15
C LEU A 159 -9.59 -14.47 18.91
N ASP A 160 -9.42 -15.62 18.26
CA ASP A 160 -8.89 -16.83 18.89
C ASP A 160 -7.36 -16.79 19.02
N HIS A 161 -6.87 -16.63 20.25
CA HIS A 161 -5.44 -16.54 20.56
C HIS A 161 -4.67 -17.85 20.31
N SER A 162 -5.36 -18.99 20.17
CA SER A 162 -4.75 -20.27 19.81
C SER A 162 -4.44 -20.40 18.32
N MET A 163 -5.04 -19.54 17.49
CA MET A 163 -4.83 -19.52 16.05
C MET A 163 -3.50 -18.88 15.69
N SER A 164 -2.92 -19.30 14.56
CA SER A 164 -1.62 -18.78 14.15
C SER A 164 -1.70 -17.29 13.84
N VAL A 165 -0.63 -16.56 14.19
CA VAL A 165 -0.56 -15.11 13.92
C VAL A 165 -0.74 -14.82 12.43
N VAL A 166 -0.18 -15.64 11.55
CA VAL A 166 -0.34 -15.47 10.09
C VAL A 166 -1.81 -15.51 9.66
N ALA A 167 -2.59 -16.47 10.17
CA ALA A 167 -4.02 -16.57 9.87
C ALA A 167 -4.77 -15.36 10.43
N ARG A 168 -4.52 -15.01 11.70
CA ARG A 168 -5.16 -13.88 12.38
C ARG A 168 -4.88 -12.55 11.68
N SER A 169 -3.64 -12.29 11.28
CA SER A 169 -3.24 -11.07 10.57
C SER A 169 -3.93 -10.96 9.21
N LYS A 170 -4.00 -12.06 8.45
CA LYS A 170 -4.71 -12.06 7.16
C LYS A 170 -6.23 -11.94 7.34
N CYS A 171 -6.80 -12.48 8.41
CA CYS A 171 -8.21 -12.28 8.74
C CYS A 171 -8.52 -10.82 9.13
N CYS A 172 -7.62 -10.11 9.84
CA CYS A 172 -7.80 -8.68 10.12
C CYS A 172 -7.88 -7.87 8.82
N TRP A 173 -6.94 -8.10 7.90
CA TRP A 173 -6.93 -7.46 6.59
C TRP A 173 -8.18 -7.76 5.77
N ALA A 174 -8.56 -9.04 5.72
CA ALA A 174 -9.75 -9.46 4.98
C ALA A 174 -11.02 -8.87 5.58
N LEU A 175 -11.17 -8.87 6.91
CA LEU A 175 -12.35 -8.32 7.56
C LEU A 175 -12.48 -6.81 7.29
N GLY A 176 -11.40 -6.04 7.43
CA GLY A 176 -11.42 -4.62 7.15
C GLY A 176 -11.70 -4.29 5.69
N LEU A 177 -11.07 -5.00 4.74
CA LEU A 177 -11.32 -4.73 3.32
C LEU A 177 -12.72 -5.18 2.88
N LEU A 178 -13.20 -6.33 3.35
CA LEU A 178 -14.56 -6.76 3.00
C LEU A 178 -15.61 -5.83 3.61
N SER A 179 -15.41 -5.37 4.85
CA SER A 179 -16.29 -4.37 5.48
C SER A 179 -16.22 -3.01 4.79
N PHE A 180 -15.10 -2.67 4.14
CA PHE A 180 -14.97 -1.46 3.32
C PHE A 180 -15.71 -1.59 1.97
N LEU A 181 -15.73 -2.79 1.38
CA LEU A 181 -16.38 -3.05 0.08
C LEU A 181 -17.88 -3.33 0.19
N ALA A 182 -18.32 -3.91 1.31
CA ALA A 182 -19.71 -4.28 1.54
C ALA A 182 -20.51 -3.10 2.11
N ASN A 183 -21.77 -2.99 1.72
CA ASN A 183 -22.69 -1.99 2.24
C ASN A 183 -23.32 -2.48 3.55
N THR A 184 -22.64 -2.22 4.67
CA THR A 184 -23.08 -2.72 5.99
C THR A 184 -23.20 -1.61 7.01
N GLY A 185 -24.19 -1.73 7.90
CA GLY A 185 -24.36 -0.82 9.03
C GLY A 185 -23.43 -1.14 10.21
N ASP A 186 -22.64 -2.21 10.15
CA ASP A 186 -21.86 -2.77 11.27
C ASP A 186 -20.35 -2.44 11.18
N VAL A 187 -20.00 -1.37 10.46
CA VAL A 187 -18.61 -0.92 10.31
C VAL A 187 -18.00 -0.57 11.67
N ASP A 188 -18.78 0.03 12.57
CA ASP A 188 -18.41 0.37 13.94
C ASP A 188 -18.03 -0.86 14.78
N VAL A 189 -18.80 -1.94 14.67
CA VAL A 189 -18.51 -3.24 15.32
C VAL A 189 -17.20 -3.83 14.79
N THR A 190 -16.98 -3.73 13.49
CA THR A 190 -15.75 -4.19 12.85
C THR A 190 -14.55 -3.37 13.32
N MET A 191 -14.69 -2.05 13.40
CA MET A 191 -13.66 -1.15 13.90
C MET A 191 -13.32 -1.45 15.37
N ALA A 192 -14.31 -1.63 16.24
CA ALA A 192 -14.10 -1.99 17.65
C ALA A 192 -13.39 -3.35 17.79
N THR A 193 -13.75 -4.32 16.93
CA THR A 193 -13.10 -5.63 16.88
C THR A 193 -11.61 -5.49 16.51
N LEU A 194 -11.28 -4.69 15.50
CA LEU A 194 -9.88 -4.44 15.10
C LEU A 194 -9.10 -3.68 16.18
N GLU A 195 -9.71 -2.70 16.84
CA GLU A 195 -9.13 -1.97 17.98
C GLU A 195 -8.80 -2.90 19.14
N SER A 196 -9.67 -3.86 19.46
CA SER A 196 -9.40 -4.85 20.51
C SER A 196 -8.11 -5.65 20.28
N ILE A 197 -7.65 -5.77 19.03
CA ILE A 197 -6.40 -6.44 18.68
C ILE A 197 -5.20 -5.50 18.85
N PHE A 198 -5.20 -4.33 18.19
CA PHE A 198 -4.02 -3.47 18.21
C PHE A 198 -3.87 -2.68 19.52
N SER A 199 -4.91 -2.58 20.34
CA SER A 199 -4.87 -2.02 21.70
C SER A 199 -3.90 -2.78 22.63
N GLY A 200 -3.53 -4.02 22.30
CA GLY A 200 -2.41 -4.71 22.94
C GLY A 200 -1.04 -3.99 22.80
N SER A 201 -0.94 -3.03 21.87
CA SER A 201 0.21 -2.13 21.72
C SER A 201 0.07 -0.80 22.47
N TYR A 202 -1.08 -0.51 23.09
CA TYR A 202 -1.25 0.70 23.88
C TYR A 202 -0.37 0.70 25.13
N ARG A 203 -0.03 1.90 25.58
CA ARG A 203 0.61 2.11 26.88
C ARG A 203 -0.26 1.52 27.98
N LYS A 204 0.37 0.89 28.95
CA LYS A 204 -0.32 0.37 30.14
C LYS A 204 -0.81 1.53 31.01
N GLY A 205 -1.68 1.26 31.98
CA GLY A 205 -2.24 2.27 32.88
C GLY A 205 -1.18 3.04 33.72
N ASP A 206 0.04 2.51 33.84
CA ASP A 206 1.19 3.17 34.46
C ASP A 206 2.04 4.01 33.48
N GLY A 207 1.60 4.14 32.23
CA GLY A 207 2.29 4.87 31.16
C GLY A 207 3.43 4.11 30.49
N THR A 208 3.75 2.88 30.93
CA THR A 208 4.83 2.08 30.36
C THR A 208 4.46 1.47 29.00
N LEU A 209 5.46 1.28 28.14
CA LEU A 209 5.25 0.62 26.84
C LEU A 209 5.03 -0.88 27.04
N PRO A 210 4.10 -1.49 26.29
CA PRO A 210 3.93 -2.94 26.33
C PRO A 210 5.10 -3.64 25.65
N THR A 211 5.46 -4.81 26.15
CA THR A 211 6.42 -5.69 25.50
C THR A 211 5.70 -6.51 24.45
N VAL A 212 5.71 -6.04 23.20
CA VAL A 212 5.12 -6.76 22.05
C VAL A 212 6.19 -7.63 21.38
N PRO A 213 6.06 -8.98 21.41
CA PRO A 213 6.94 -9.88 20.69
C PRO A 213 6.97 -9.57 19.18
N PRO A 214 8.11 -9.76 18.49
CA PRO A 214 8.18 -9.59 17.04
C PRO A 214 7.14 -10.39 16.26
N GLU A 215 6.74 -11.57 16.74
CA GLU A 215 5.73 -12.38 16.05
C GLU A 215 4.32 -11.75 16.08
N LEU A 216 4.00 -10.92 17.07
CA LEU A 216 2.69 -10.26 17.18
C LEU A 216 2.63 -8.91 16.46
N ALA A 217 3.78 -8.31 16.14
CA ALA A 217 3.81 -7.02 15.45
C ALA A 217 3.05 -7.01 14.10
N PRO A 218 3.13 -8.05 13.24
CA PRO A 218 2.35 -8.10 12.01
C PRO A 218 0.84 -8.14 12.24
N LEU A 219 0.37 -8.73 13.35
CA LEU A 219 -1.05 -8.77 13.70
C LEU A 219 -1.55 -7.39 14.12
N HIS A 220 -0.82 -6.70 14.99
CA HIS A 220 -1.19 -5.35 15.42
C HIS A 220 -1.11 -4.36 14.25
N PHE A 221 -0.09 -4.48 13.40
CA PHE A 221 -0.02 -3.74 12.14
C PHE A 221 -1.24 -4.00 11.25
N ALA A 222 -1.58 -5.26 11.01
CA ALA A 222 -2.72 -5.62 10.17
C ALA A 222 -4.03 -5.06 10.69
N ALA A 223 -4.28 -5.20 12.00
CA ALA A 223 -5.50 -4.70 12.63
C ALA A 223 -5.59 -3.18 12.59
N LEU A 224 -4.52 -2.46 12.94
CA LEU A 224 -4.47 -0.99 12.90
C LEU A 224 -4.65 -0.47 11.48
N SER A 225 -4.00 -1.11 10.51
CA SER A 225 -4.03 -0.69 9.12
C SER A 225 -5.41 -0.96 8.47
N ALA A 226 -6.06 -2.06 8.82
CA ALA A 226 -7.44 -2.37 8.44
C ALA A 226 -8.45 -1.41 9.10
N TRP A 227 -8.25 -1.07 10.38
CA TRP A 227 -9.06 -0.08 11.09
C TRP A 227 -8.94 1.30 10.43
N SER A 228 -7.72 1.72 10.06
CA SER A 228 -7.49 2.96 9.33
C SER A 228 -8.10 2.96 7.92
N LEU A 229 -8.28 1.80 7.27
CA LEU A 229 -9.00 1.73 5.99
C LEU A 229 -10.49 2.04 6.20
N LEU A 230 -11.11 1.45 7.22
CA LEU A 230 -12.52 1.71 7.53
C LEU A 230 -12.78 3.16 7.89
N LEU A 231 -11.83 3.80 8.58
CA LEU A 231 -11.87 5.24 8.87
C LEU A 231 -12.04 6.11 7.61
N THR A 232 -11.65 5.63 6.42
CA THR A 232 -11.79 6.40 5.16
C THR A 232 -13.23 6.50 4.65
N VAL A 233 -14.15 5.69 5.18
CA VAL A 233 -15.57 5.62 4.78
C VAL A 233 -16.52 5.80 5.96
N THR A 234 -16.00 6.03 7.16
CA THR A 234 -16.79 6.17 8.38
C THR A 234 -17.04 7.63 8.70
N ASP A 235 -18.30 7.99 8.92
CA ASP A 235 -18.67 9.27 9.51
C ASP A 235 -18.34 9.26 11.01
N LEU A 236 -17.36 10.07 11.43
CA LEU A 236 -16.94 10.18 12.83
C LEU A 236 -18.09 10.56 13.78
N SER A 237 -19.09 11.31 13.32
CA SER A 237 -20.22 11.74 14.15
C SER A 237 -21.16 10.58 14.52
N SER A 238 -21.10 9.49 13.76
CA SER A 238 -21.90 8.28 13.98
C SER A 238 -21.26 7.29 14.95
N LEU A 239 -19.97 7.46 15.28
CA LEU A 239 -19.23 6.52 16.11
C LEU A 239 -19.48 6.76 17.60
N SER A 240 -19.77 5.67 18.33
CA SER A 240 -19.93 5.71 19.79
C SER A 240 -18.61 5.83 20.55
N SER A 241 -17.52 5.34 19.95
CA SER A 241 -16.18 5.37 20.52
C SER A 241 -15.14 5.30 19.40
N ILE A 242 -14.10 6.11 19.51
CA ILE A 242 -12.94 6.08 18.61
C ILE A 242 -11.66 6.29 19.43
N PRO A 243 -10.54 5.62 19.10
CA PRO A 243 -9.24 5.95 19.68
C PRO A 243 -8.93 7.43 19.55
N SER A 244 -8.55 8.07 20.67
CA SER A 244 -8.04 9.44 20.64
C SER A 244 -6.69 9.52 19.93
N VAL A 245 -6.37 10.70 19.39
CA VAL A 245 -5.03 10.99 18.85
C VAL A 245 -3.93 10.71 19.89
N SER A 246 -4.18 10.98 21.18
CA SER A 246 -3.23 10.65 22.25
C SER A 246 -2.98 9.15 22.40
N GLN A 247 -4.01 8.30 22.26
CA GLN A 247 -3.85 6.85 22.32
C GLN A 247 -3.03 6.34 21.13
N LEU A 248 -3.33 6.84 19.92
CA LEU A 248 -2.57 6.50 18.71
C LEU A 248 -1.13 7.03 18.77
N SER A 249 -0.90 8.21 19.35
CA SER A 249 0.43 8.79 19.60
C SER A 249 1.29 7.88 20.49
N GLY A 250 0.68 7.11 21.40
CA GLY A 250 1.38 6.09 22.18
C GLY A 250 2.00 4.97 21.33
N LEU A 251 1.38 4.63 20.20
CA LEU A 251 1.84 3.58 19.29
C LEU A 251 3.08 4.00 18.48
N LEU A 252 3.31 5.31 18.33
CA LEU A 252 4.51 5.86 17.68
C LEU A 252 5.81 5.49 18.41
N ASP A 253 5.72 5.12 19.69
CA ASP A 253 6.85 4.69 20.52
C ASP A 253 7.15 3.18 20.38
N SER A 254 6.37 2.45 19.57
CA SER A 254 6.59 1.01 19.32
C SER A 254 8.00 0.74 18.81
N VAL A 255 8.59 -0.40 19.19
CA VAL A 255 9.88 -0.84 18.65
C VAL A 255 9.76 -1.34 17.21
N HIS A 256 8.55 -1.75 16.79
CA HIS A 256 8.27 -2.31 15.47
C HIS A 256 7.95 -1.22 14.46
N LEU A 257 8.69 -1.17 13.35
CA LEU A 257 8.54 -0.13 12.33
C LEU A 257 7.13 -0.05 11.79
N ASP A 258 6.55 -1.17 11.36
CA ASP A 258 5.27 -1.19 10.67
C ASP A 258 4.12 -0.69 11.55
N VAL A 259 4.19 -0.96 12.87
CA VAL A 259 3.23 -0.43 13.84
C VAL A 259 3.36 1.08 13.97
N ARG A 260 4.59 1.63 14.04
CA ARG A 260 4.79 3.08 14.06
C ARG A 260 4.24 3.74 12.79
N MET A 261 4.52 3.16 11.63
CA MET A 261 4.09 3.67 10.34
C MET A 261 2.55 3.68 10.24
N ALA A 262 1.89 2.56 10.56
CA ALA A 262 0.43 2.48 10.56
C ALA A 262 -0.22 3.42 11.58
N ALA A 263 0.40 3.63 12.75
CA ALA A 263 -0.08 4.60 13.73
C ALA A 263 0.02 6.04 13.23
N GLY A 264 1.14 6.41 12.60
CA GLY A 264 1.31 7.74 12.00
C GLY A 264 0.30 8.00 10.89
N GLU A 265 0.06 7.01 10.01
CA GLU A 265 -0.99 7.10 8.99
C GLU A 265 -2.40 7.17 9.60
N GLY A 266 -2.67 6.38 10.65
CA GLY A 266 -3.95 6.42 11.37
C GLY A 266 -4.23 7.78 12.02
N ILE A 267 -3.21 8.42 12.61
CA ILE A 267 -3.31 9.79 13.14
C ILE A 267 -3.63 10.77 12.01
N ALA A 268 -2.90 10.70 10.89
CA ALA A 268 -3.15 11.59 9.76
C ALA A 268 -4.59 11.44 9.22
N LEU A 269 -5.06 10.21 9.07
CA LEU A 269 -6.44 9.93 8.64
C LEU A 269 -7.48 10.44 9.64
N LEU A 270 -7.27 10.21 10.94
CA LEU A 270 -8.19 10.67 11.98
C LEU A 270 -8.31 12.20 11.97
N LEU A 271 -7.19 12.90 11.86
CA LEU A 271 -7.18 14.36 11.73
C LEU A 271 -7.83 14.83 10.43
N GLU A 272 -7.58 14.14 9.30
CA GLU A 272 -8.23 14.42 8.02
C GLU A 272 -9.76 14.29 8.11
N GLN A 273 -10.26 13.23 8.75
CA GLN A 273 -11.70 13.03 8.95
C GLN A 273 -12.29 14.03 9.95
N ALA A 274 -11.60 14.31 11.07
CA ALA A 274 -12.07 15.27 12.08
C ALA A 274 -12.22 16.69 11.49
N ARG A 275 -11.28 17.09 10.62
CA ARG A 275 -11.31 18.36 9.87
C ARG A 275 -12.55 18.52 9.00
N GLN A 276 -13.09 17.43 8.45
CA GLN A 276 -14.29 17.49 7.62
C GLN A 276 -15.57 17.74 8.44
N VAL A 277 -15.55 17.40 9.74
CA VAL A 277 -16.72 17.47 10.61
C VAL A 277 -16.76 18.77 11.42
N SER A 278 -15.61 19.27 11.88
CA SER A 278 -15.54 20.47 12.73
C SER A 278 -14.26 21.26 12.49
N ASP A 279 -14.37 22.59 12.45
CA ASP A 279 -13.24 23.51 12.42
C ASP A 279 -12.49 23.55 13.77
N ASP A 280 -13.11 23.08 14.87
CA ASP A 280 -12.54 23.02 16.22
C ASP A 280 -11.88 21.66 16.51
N TRP A 281 -11.19 21.08 15.53
CA TRP A 281 -10.46 19.80 15.66
C TRP A 281 -9.06 19.97 16.27
N LEU A 282 -8.58 21.22 16.39
CA LEU A 282 -7.18 21.56 16.70
C LEU A 282 -6.72 21.15 18.10
N TRP A 283 -7.63 20.87 19.04
CA TRP A 283 -7.29 20.55 20.44
C TRP A 283 -6.68 19.15 20.63
N GLU A 284 -6.66 18.30 19.60
CA GLU A 284 -6.08 16.95 19.68
C GLU A 284 -4.60 16.86 19.30
N VAL A 285 -4.03 17.89 18.67
CA VAL A 285 -2.60 17.94 18.32
C VAL A 285 -1.84 18.73 19.37
N ASP A 286 -1.18 18.01 20.29
CA ASP A 286 -0.33 18.61 21.31
C ASP A 286 1.14 18.74 20.86
N ASP A 287 1.90 19.58 21.56
CA ASP A 287 3.34 19.76 21.32
C ASP A 287 4.12 18.44 21.44
N LEU A 288 3.63 17.52 22.28
CA LEU A 288 4.25 16.21 22.48
C LEU A 288 4.15 15.33 21.23
N LEU A 289 2.99 15.31 20.56
CA LEU A 289 2.81 14.62 19.28
C LEU A 289 3.72 15.22 18.20
N LEU A 290 3.75 16.56 18.07
CA LEU A 290 4.59 17.22 17.08
C LEU A 290 6.07 16.90 17.28
N GLU A 291 6.55 16.92 18.53
CA GLU A 291 7.93 16.56 18.84
C GLU A 291 8.24 15.10 18.47
N LYS A 292 7.33 14.16 18.77
CA LYS A 292 7.49 12.76 18.36
C LYS A 292 7.56 12.61 16.83
N LEU A 293 6.66 13.27 16.09
CA LEU A 293 6.64 13.22 14.63
C LEU A 293 7.94 13.79 14.04
N ARG A 294 8.44 14.92 14.56
CA ARG A 294 9.74 15.51 14.17
C ARG A 294 10.91 14.56 14.42
N GLN A 295 10.94 13.89 15.56
CA GLN A 295 11.97 12.90 15.87
C GLN A 295 11.93 11.70 14.91
N LEU A 296 10.74 11.19 14.59
CA LEU A 296 10.58 10.06 13.65
C LEU A 296 10.91 10.46 12.20
N ALA A 297 10.60 11.70 11.81
CA ALA A 297 10.92 12.28 10.51
C ALA A 297 12.44 12.50 10.30
N THR A 298 13.19 12.69 11.38
CA THR A 298 14.65 12.93 11.37
C THR A 298 15.47 11.75 11.93
N ASP A 299 14.84 10.59 12.11
CA ASP A 299 15.41 9.43 12.80
C ASP A 299 16.84 9.09 12.35
N SER A 300 17.77 9.22 13.30
CA SER A 300 19.20 9.00 13.15
C SER A 300 19.69 7.73 13.86
N HIS A 301 18.80 6.93 14.45
CA HIS A 301 19.15 5.76 15.25
C HIS A 301 19.84 4.67 14.41
N LYS A 302 21.18 4.62 14.51
CA LYS A 302 22.02 3.73 13.70
C LYS A 302 21.80 2.23 13.95
N TYR A 303 21.19 1.85 15.08
CA TYR A 303 20.85 0.47 15.40
C TYR A 303 19.71 -0.12 14.53
N ARG A 304 18.90 0.74 13.88
CA ARG A 304 17.85 0.31 12.94
C ARG A 304 18.45 -0.04 11.57
N ALA A 305 17.75 -0.77 10.71
CA ALA A 305 18.26 -1.01 9.36
C ALA A 305 18.26 0.31 8.53
N LYS A 306 19.18 0.43 7.56
CA LYS A 306 19.27 1.63 6.70
C LYS A 306 17.99 1.83 5.87
N LYS A 307 17.44 0.75 5.33
CA LYS A 307 16.19 0.73 4.56
C LYS A 307 15.04 1.26 5.42
N ASP A 308 14.85 0.68 6.60
CA ASP A 308 13.82 1.03 7.57
C ASP A 308 13.85 2.50 7.94
N ARG A 309 15.03 3.04 8.27
CA ARG A 309 15.19 4.47 8.54
C ARG A 309 14.80 5.34 7.36
N LYS A 310 15.17 4.96 6.13
CA LYS A 310 14.83 5.73 4.92
C LYS A 310 13.31 5.78 4.74
N THR A 311 12.65 4.62 4.84
CA THR A 311 11.18 4.51 4.74
C THR A 311 10.47 5.31 5.83
N GLN A 312 10.89 5.14 7.09
CA GLN A 312 10.31 5.86 8.22
C GLN A 312 10.43 7.38 8.04
N ARG A 313 11.65 7.88 7.80
CA ARG A 313 11.85 9.32 7.61
C ARG A 313 11.05 9.87 6.43
N SER A 314 10.89 9.11 5.36
CA SER A 314 10.07 9.54 4.22
C SER A 314 8.62 9.73 4.66
N SER A 315 7.99 8.69 5.20
CA SER A 315 6.58 8.74 5.59
C SER A 315 6.32 9.75 6.71
N PHE A 316 7.15 9.78 7.75
CA PHE A 316 6.94 10.73 8.85
C PHE A 316 7.21 12.18 8.46
N ARG A 317 7.98 12.46 7.40
CA ARG A 317 8.05 13.81 6.82
C ARG A 317 6.74 14.21 6.17
N ASP A 318 6.09 13.30 5.46
CA ASP A 318 4.79 13.56 4.83
C ASP A 318 3.69 13.72 5.89
N ILE A 319 3.66 12.84 6.89
CA ILE A 319 2.72 12.94 8.04
C ILE A 319 2.94 14.25 8.79
N LEU A 320 4.18 14.60 9.13
CA LEU A 320 4.48 15.83 9.86
C LEU A 320 4.03 17.07 9.10
N ARG A 321 4.26 17.12 7.77
CA ARG A 321 3.80 18.23 6.93
C ARG A 321 2.28 18.39 6.96
N PHE A 322 1.54 17.29 6.90
CA PHE A 322 0.08 17.32 7.00
C PHE A 322 -0.41 17.79 8.37
N VAL A 323 0.23 17.32 9.45
CA VAL A 323 -0.16 17.69 10.82
C VAL A 323 0.18 19.15 11.13
N GLU A 324 1.34 19.65 10.70
CA GLU A 324 1.78 21.03 10.97
C GLU A 324 1.17 22.07 10.03
N ASN A 325 1.05 21.75 8.73
CA ASN A 325 0.78 22.75 7.69
C ASN A 325 -0.48 22.45 6.87
N ASP A 326 -1.24 21.41 7.21
CA ASP A 326 -2.41 20.97 6.43
C ASP A 326 -2.08 20.70 4.95
N GLU A 327 -0.87 20.15 4.72
CA GLU A 327 -0.43 19.73 3.38
C GLU A 327 -0.69 18.22 3.20
N PRO A 328 -1.74 17.81 2.46
CA PRO A 328 -2.00 16.39 2.21
C PRO A 328 -0.92 15.78 1.28
N PRO A 329 -0.87 14.44 1.15
CA PRO A 329 -0.01 13.82 0.16
C PRO A 329 -0.31 14.36 -1.24
N ASN A 330 0.68 14.36 -2.13
CA ASN A 330 0.50 14.68 -3.54
C ASN A 330 1.33 13.69 -4.37
N ILE A 331 0.79 12.49 -4.55
CA ILE A 331 1.45 11.39 -5.25
C ILE A 331 0.68 11.11 -6.54
N GLN A 332 1.42 10.95 -7.63
CA GLN A 332 0.86 10.61 -8.95
C GLN A 332 1.28 9.20 -9.33
N VAL A 333 0.33 8.27 -9.42
CA VAL A 333 0.56 6.88 -9.82
C VAL A 333 0.15 6.74 -11.28
N ARG A 334 1.10 6.46 -12.17
CA ARG A 334 0.81 6.27 -13.60
C ARG A 334 0.54 4.80 -13.91
N PHE A 335 -0.53 4.54 -14.65
CA PHE A 335 -0.90 3.20 -15.10
C PHE A 335 -1.40 3.27 -16.56
N GLY A 336 -0.64 2.68 -17.49
CA GLY A 336 -0.92 2.84 -18.91
C GLY A 336 -0.85 4.30 -19.37
N GLN A 337 -1.98 4.83 -19.85
CA GLN A 337 -2.11 6.21 -20.32
C GLN A 337 -2.79 7.14 -19.30
N GLU A 338 -3.20 6.58 -18.16
CA GLU A 338 -3.89 7.29 -17.10
C GLU A 338 -2.94 7.54 -15.92
N ALA A 339 -3.34 8.47 -15.05
CA ALA A 339 -2.66 8.74 -13.80
C ALA A 339 -3.69 8.90 -12.68
N LEU A 340 -3.45 8.23 -11.56
CA LEU A 340 -4.19 8.38 -10.32
C LEU A 340 -3.52 9.44 -9.44
N SER A 341 -4.28 10.46 -9.07
CA SER A 341 -3.90 11.42 -8.03
C SER A 341 -4.25 10.86 -6.66
N LEU A 342 -3.24 10.74 -5.80
CA LEU A 342 -3.39 10.50 -4.37
C LEU A 342 -3.10 11.82 -3.66
N ASP A 343 -4.15 12.62 -3.50
CA ASP A 343 -4.16 13.98 -2.96
C ASP A 343 -4.83 14.08 -1.57
N SER A 344 -5.16 12.94 -0.97
CA SER A 344 -5.65 12.82 0.41
C SER A 344 -5.11 11.56 1.07
N TRP A 345 -5.11 11.54 2.41
CA TRP A 345 -4.73 10.35 3.17
C TRP A 345 -5.73 9.21 2.95
N SER A 346 -7.03 9.50 2.87
CA SER A 346 -8.06 8.51 2.56
C SER A 346 -7.81 7.83 1.22
N ARG A 347 -7.59 8.60 0.13
CA ARG A 347 -7.32 8.03 -1.20
C ARG A 347 -6.02 7.23 -1.22
N LYS A 348 -4.96 7.75 -0.58
CA LYS A 348 -3.70 7.01 -0.43
C LYS A 348 -3.93 5.69 0.31
N LYS A 349 -4.71 5.69 1.39
CA LYS A 349 -4.96 4.50 2.20
C LYS A 349 -5.75 3.43 1.45
N GLN A 350 -6.80 3.83 0.73
CA GLN A 350 -7.59 2.93 -0.11
C GLN A 350 -6.72 2.33 -1.22
N TYR A 351 -5.89 3.14 -1.87
CA TYR A 351 -4.92 2.65 -2.87
C TYR A 351 -3.92 1.65 -2.28
N ASP A 352 -3.36 1.93 -1.10
CA ASP A 352 -2.41 1.04 -0.42
C ASP A 352 -3.08 -0.30 -0.04
N ALA A 353 -4.36 -0.29 0.35
CA ALA A 353 -5.12 -1.52 0.62
C ALA A 353 -5.28 -2.39 -0.64
N PHE A 354 -5.55 -1.79 -1.80
CA PHE A 354 -5.59 -2.52 -3.07
C PHE A 354 -4.21 -2.98 -3.54
N CYS A 355 -3.14 -2.22 -3.28
CA CYS A 355 -1.77 -2.68 -3.52
C CYS A 355 -1.48 -3.99 -2.79
N GLN A 356 -1.95 -4.11 -1.55
CA GLN A 356 -1.73 -5.31 -0.74
C GLN A 356 -2.49 -6.54 -1.26
N VAL A 357 -3.66 -6.33 -1.86
CA VAL A 357 -4.50 -7.43 -2.35
C VAL A 357 -4.16 -7.84 -3.78
N LEU A 358 -3.91 -6.87 -4.65
CA LEU A 358 -3.72 -7.09 -6.09
C LEU A 358 -2.25 -7.13 -6.50
N GLY A 359 -1.32 -6.60 -5.71
CA GLY A 359 0.11 -6.63 -6.03
C GLY A 359 0.41 -6.24 -7.49
N SER A 360 1.01 -7.16 -8.25
CA SER A 360 1.34 -6.95 -9.67
C SER A 360 0.14 -6.78 -10.60
N GLY A 361 -1.05 -7.23 -10.20
CA GLY A 361 -2.30 -7.10 -10.94
C GLY A 361 -2.93 -5.70 -10.86
N LEU A 362 -2.47 -4.83 -9.94
CA LEU A 362 -3.13 -3.55 -9.66
C LEU A 362 -3.34 -2.69 -10.92
N ASN A 363 -2.33 -2.54 -11.77
CA ASN A 363 -2.43 -1.73 -12.99
C ASN A 363 -3.45 -2.25 -14.01
N LEU A 364 -3.75 -3.55 -14.00
CA LEU A 364 -4.85 -4.09 -14.80
C LEU A 364 -6.18 -3.63 -14.20
N HIS A 365 -6.37 -3.83 -12.90
CA HIS A 365 -7.63 -3.50 -12.25
C HIS A 365 -7.92 -2.00 -12.20
N LEU A 366 -6.92 -1.13 -12.09
CA LEU A 366 -7.12 0.32 -12.23
C LEU A 366 -7.68 0.69 -13.62
N ARG A 367 -7.34 -0.07 -14.67
CA ARG A 367 -7.85 0.15 -16.03
C ARG A 367 -9.22 -0.47 -16.24
N GLU A 368 -9.40 -1.71 -15.79
CA GLU A 368 -10.52 -2.55 -16.22
C GLU A 368 -11.60 -2.75 -15.15
N ASN A 369 -11.27 -2.68 -13.86
CA ASN A 369 -12.20 -3.03 -12.79
C ASN A 369 -13.06 -1.82 -12.39
N ASP A 370 -14.36 -1.91 -12.67
CA ASP A 370 -15.32 -0.84 -12.40
C ASP A 370 -15.36 -0.45 -10.91
N LEU A 371 -15.23 -1.41 -10.00
CA LEU A 371 -15.19 -1.15 -8.55
C LEU A 371 -14.03 -0.24 -8.17
N LEU A 372 -12.81 -0.55 -8.63
CA LEU A 372 -11.63 0.23 -8.30
C LEU A 372 -11.68 1.61 -8.95
N ARG A 373 -12.24 1.70 -10.16
CA ARG A 373 -12.39 2.98 -10.85
C ARG A 373 -13.38 3.90 -10.15
N ASP A 374 -14.44 3.34 -9.58
CA ASP A 374 -15.40 4.07 -8.76
C ASP A 374 -14.78 4.53 -7.44
N ILE A 375 -14.22 3.61 -6.66
CA ILE A 375 -13.60 3.90 -5.35
C ILE A 375 -12.46 4.92 -5.46
N LEU A 376 -11.64 4.84 -6.51
CA LEU A 376 -10.52 5.75 -6.74
C LEU A 376 -10.87 6.92 -7.68
N GLU A 377 -12.14 7.08 -8.03
CA GLU A 377 -12.68 8.16 -8.86
C GLU A 377 -11.88 8.40 -10.16
N LEU A 378 -11.53 7.31 -10.86
CA LEU A 378 -10.75 7.36 -12.10
C LEU A 378 -11.58 7.76 -13.33
N GLY A 379 -12.90 7.81 -13.18
CA GLY A 379 -13.84 8.11 -14.27
C GLY A 379 -13.99 6.95 -15.27
N GLU A 380 -14.59 7.25 -16.43
CA GLU A 380 -14.87 6.25 -17.47
C GLU A 380 -13.59 5.63 -18.05
N LYS A 381 -13.66 4.36 -18.45
CA LYS A 381 -12.55 3.64 -19.06
C LYS A 381 -12.13 4.31 -20.37
N ILE A 382 -10.81 4.41 -20.61
CA ILE A 382 -10.32 4.88 -21.89
C ILE A 382 -10.54 3.81 -22.97
N SER A 383 -11.49 4.06 -23.87
CA SER A 383 -11.69 3.23 -25.07
C SER A 383 -10.50 3.33 -26.04
N PRO A 384 -10.14 2.25 -26.78
CA PRO A 384 -9.12 2.29 -27.83
C PRO A 384 -9.37 3.36 -28.91
N VAL A 385 -10.63 3.75 -29.15
CA VAL A 385 -10.97 4.87 -30.06
C VAL A 385 -10.48 6.21 -29.49
N ASN A 386 -10.58 6.41 -28.18
CA ASN A 386 -10.09 7.62 -27.50
C ASN A 386 -8.56 7.68 -27.50
N ILE A 387 -7.88 6.52 -27.42
CA ILE A 387 -6.40 6.45 -27.48
C ILE A 387 -5.85 7.02 -28.80
N ALA A 388 -6.52 6.75 -29.93
CA ALA A 388 -6.10 7.28 -31.22
C ALA A 388 -6.25 8.80 -31.31
N SER A 389 -7.26 9.37 -30.65
CA SER A 389 -7.50 10.82 -30.62
C SER A 389 -6.53 11.61 -29.72
N VAL A 390 -6.00 10.97 -28.66
CA VAL A 390 -5.08 11.59 -27.68
C VAL A 390 -3.60 11.41 -28.05
N LYS A 391 -3.27 10.62 -29.07
CA LYS A 391 -1.89 10.38 -29.52
C LYS A 391 -1.20 11.68 -29.97
N GLN A 392 -0.47 12.31 -29.05
CA GLN A 392 0.43 13.41 -29.37
C GLN A 392 1.55 12.92 -30.29
N THR A 393 1.76 13.67 -31.38
CA THR A 393 2.85 13.40 -32.33
C THR A 393 4.20 13.41 -31.61
N LYS A 394 5.18 12.64 -32.13
CA LYS A 394 6.54 12.60 -31.58
C LYS A 394 7.16 14.01 -31.49
N LEU A 395 6.87 14.85 -32.48
CA LEU A 395 7.31 16.25 -32.51
C LEU A 395 6.66 17.07 -31.38
N ALA A 396 5.35 16.95 -31.17
CA ALA A 396 4.65 17.66 -30.09
C ALA A 396 5.22 17.29 -28.71
N ARG A 397 5.42 15.99 -28.44
CA ARG A 397 6.07 15.52 -27.20
C ARG A 397 7.49 16.08 -27.04
N HIS A 398 8.30 16.06 -28.10
CA HIS A 398 9.66 16.60 -28.06
C HIS A 398 9.66 18.11 -27.75
N LEU A 399 8.79 18.89 -28.41
CA LEU A 399 8.70 20.34 -28.20
C LEU A 399 8.21 20.67 -26.77
N MET A 400 7.22 19.96 -26.26
CA MET A 400 6.72 20.13 -24.89
C MET A 400 7.79 19.78 -23.85
N ASN A 401 8.53 18.68 -24.05
CA ASN A 401 9.65 18.31 -23.18
C ASN A 401 10.79 19.33 -23.24
N ALA A 402 11.11 19.85 -24.42
CA ALA A 402 12.13 20.89 -24.59
C ALA A 402 11.72 22.21 -23.93
N ALA A 403 10.45 22.61 -24.05
CA ALA A 403 9.89 23.76 -23.37
C ALA A 403 9.95 23.60 -21.83
N ASN A 404 9.51 22.45 -21.31
CA ASN A 404 9.59 22.13 -19.88
C ASN A 404 11.04 22.09 -19.37
N PHE A 405 11.98 21.55 -20.17
CA PHE A 405 13.40 21.54 -19.84
C PHE A 405 13.97 22.97 -19.78
N LYS A 406 13.64 23.82 -20.76
CA LYS A 406 14.06 25.22 -20.79
C LYS A 406 13.49 26.01 -19.61
N ALA A 407 12.19 25.85 -19.31
CA ALA A 407 11.55 26.48 -18.16
C ALA A 407 12.21 26.07 -16.83
N ARG A 408 12.44 24.77 -16.63
CA ARG A 408 13.17 24.27 -15.45
C ARG A 408 14.59 24.82 -15.36
N SER A 409 15.31 24.88 -16.49
CA SER A 409 16.68 25.40 -16.53
C SER A 409 16.74 26.88 -16.15
N ILE A 410 15.82 27.70 -16.68
CA ILE A 410 15.71 29.13 -16.35
C ILE A 410 15.35 29.32 -14.88
N SER A 411 14.35 28.59 -14.36
CA SER A 411 13.93 28.69 -12.96
C SER A 411 15.05 28.27 -12.00
N ARG A 412 15.82 27.23 -12.34
CA ARG A 412 16.93 26.75 -11.50
C ARG A 412 18.18 27.61 -11.61
N ALA A 413 18.44 28.26 -12.75
CA ALA A 413 19.56 29.17 -12.92
C ALA A 413 19.55 30.30 -11.89
N LYS A 414 18.36 30.85 -11.57
CA LYS A 414 18.19 31.87 -10.51
C LYS A 414 18.64 31.41 -9.11
N ASN A 415 18.65 30.10 -8.85
CA ASN A 415 19.00 29.53 -7.54
C ASN A 415 20.36 28.83 -7.53
N ARG A 416 21.01 28.63 -8.70
CA ARG A 416 22.30 27.92 -8.81
C ARG A 416 23.46 28.71 -8.22
N ASP A 417 23.40 30.04 -8.27
CA ASP A 417 24.46 30.90 -7.75
C ASP A 417 24.45 31.10 -6.23
N LYS A 418 23.48 30.51 -5.51
CA LYS A 418 23.35 30.63 -4.05
C LYS A 418 24.54 30.07 -3.26
N ARG A 419 25.35 29.19 -3.86
CA ARG A 419 26.58 28.64 -3.25
C ARG A 419 27.85 29.06 -4.00
N SER A 420 27.75 29.96 -4.98
CA SER A 420 28.90 30.52 -5.67
C SER A 420 29.60 31.50 -4.72
N ALA A 421 30.85 31.23 -4.35
CA ALA A 421 31.67 32.20 -3.63
C ALA A 421 31.95 33.38 -4.56
N VAL A 422 31.12 34.43 -4.50
CA VAL A 422 31.38 35.69 -5.18
C VAL A 422 32.53 36.35 -4.44
N LEU A 423 33.74 36.26 -4.99
CA LEU A 423 34.86 37.09 -4.55
C LEU A 423 34.53 38.53 -4.93
N ILE A 424 34.16 39.34 -3.93
CA ILE A 424 34.05 40.78 -4.06
C ILE A 424 35.49 41.30 -4.18
N ILE A 425 35.88 41.74 -5.39
CA ILE A 425 37.16 42.40 -5.66
C ILE A 425 36.99 43.90 -5.46
#